data_AF-A0A4U9VXW8-F1
#
_entry.id   AF-A0A4U9VXW8-F1
#
_cell.length_a   1.000
_cell.length_b   1.000
_cell.length_c   1.000
_cell.angle_alpha   90.00
_cell.angle_beta   90.00
_cell.angle_gamma   90.00
#
_symmetry.space_group_name_H-M   'P 1'
#
loop_
_entity.id
_entity.type
_entity.pdbx_description
1 polymer ?
#
loop_
_entity_poly.entity_id
_entity_poly.type
_entity_poly.pdbx_seq_one_letter_code
_entity_poly.pdbx_strand_id
1 'polypeptide(L)'
;MAKEKYGLDVELIGFSGSLLPNDATDKGELDANVFQHRPFLEQQNKDHGYKLVVVGNTFVFPMAGYSKKIKSLSELQDGAVIAIPNDPTNLGRACCC
;
A
#
# COMPACT_ATOMS: atom_id res chain seq x y z
N MET A 1 -14.99 -13.81 16.06
CA MET A 1 -13.56 -14.24 16.16
C MET A 1 -12.69 -13.35 17.04
N ALA A 2 -12.48 -12.04 16.74
CA ALA A 2 -11.60 -11.19 17.56
C ALA A 2 -12.12 -10.99 19.00
N LYS A 3 -13.40 -10.62 19.15
CA LYS A 3 -14.08 -10.44 20.44
C LYS A 3 -14.08 -11.70 21.30
N GLU A 4 -14.32 -12.85 20.69
CA GLU A 4 -14.42 -14.14 21.39
C GLU A 4 -13.05 -14.73 21.79
N LYS A 5 -11.99 -14.48 21.01
CA LYS A 5 -10.66 -15.04 21.27
C LYS A 5 -9.72 -14.11 22.04
N TYR A 6 -9.88 -12.80 21.86
CA TYR A 6 -8.94 -11.80 22.36
C TYR A 6 -9.64 -10.70 23.17
N GLY A 7 -10.97 -10.72 23.30
CA GLY A 7 -11.71 -9.69 24.03
C GLY A 7 -11.71 -8.32 23.35
N LEU A 8 -11.33 -8.24 22.07
CA LEU A 8 -11.21 -6.99 21.31
C LEU A 8 -12.46 -6.73 20.48
N ASP A 9 -13.04 -5.55 20.65
CA ASP A 9 -14.03 -5.01 19.72
C ASP A 9 -13.28 -4.30 18.58
N VAL A 10 -13.51 -4.73 17.34
CA VAL A 10 -12.76 -4.24 16.18
C VAL A 10 -13.74 -3.72 15.15
N GLU A 11 -13.64 -2.43 14.85
CA GLU A 11 -14.38 -1.78 13.77
C GLU A 11 -13.49 -1.67 12.53
N LEU A 12 -14.03 -2.07 11.37
CA LEU A 12 -13.31 -1.99 10.10
C LEU A 12 -13.75 -0.73 9.34
N ILE A 13 -12.84 0.22 9.23
CA ILE A 13 -13.06 1.46 8.46
C ILE A 13 -12.37 1.32 7.11
N GLY A 14 -13.18 1.32 6.04
CA GLY A 14 -12.70 1.23 4.67
C GLY A 14 -12.28 2.59 4.11
N PHE A 15 -11.07 2.66 3.56
CA PHE A 15 -10.56 3.84 2.85
C PHE A 15 -10.59 3.60 1.34
N SER A 16 -10.96 4.63 0.57
CA SER A 16 -10.89 4.62 -0.89
C SER A 16 -10.37 5.97 -1.41
N GLY A 17 -9.60 5.94 -2.50
CA GLY A 17 -9.07 7.14 -3.15
C GLY A 17 -7.78 7.69 -2.52
N SER A 18 -7.63 9.02 -2.55
CA SER A 18 -6.39 9.74 -2.21
C SER A 18 -6.15 9.94 -0.72
N LEU A 19 -7.14 9.65 0.12
CA LEU A 19 -7.00 9.73 1.57
C LEU A 19 -6.40 8.42 2.08
N LEU A 20 -5.12 8.47 2.43
CA LEU A 20 -4.42 7.33 3.03
C LEU A 20 -4.64 7.33 4.54
N PRO A 21 -4.76 6.15 5.17
CA PRO A 21 -5.14 6.06 6.58
C PRO A 21 -4.04 6.52 7.55
N ASN A 22 -2.84 6.88 7.07
CA ASN A 22 -1.73 7.34 7.92
C ASN A 22 -2.06 8.62 8.69
N ASP A 23 -2.70 9.60 8.06
CA ASP A 23 -3.05 10.86 8.74
C ASP A 23 -4.05 10.62 9.88
N ALA A 24 -5.08 9.80 9.63
CA ALA A 24 -6.07 9.41 10.63
C ALA A 24 -5.43 8.59 11.78
N THR A 25 -4.47 7.71 11.49
CA THR A 25 -3.73 6.98 12.53
C THR A 25 -2.82 7.89 13.35
N ASP A 26 -2.12 8.84 12.72
CA ASP A 26 -1.23 9.77 13.44
C ASP A 26 -2.02 10.72 14.35
N LYS A 27 -3.23 11.11 13.92
CA LYS A 27 -4.18 11.92 14.72
C LYS A 27 -4.89 11.14 15.83
N GLY A 28 -4.75 9.82 15.87
CA GLY A 28 -5.44 8.95 16.84
C GLY A 28 -6.93 8.73 16.52
N GLU A 29 -7.38 9.03 15.30
CA GLU A 29 -8.72 8.66 14.82
C GLU A 29 -8.81 7.16 14.49
N LEU A 30 -7.67 6.53 14.19
CA LEU A 30 -7.52 5.08 14.04
C LEU A 30 -6.44 4.56 14.99
N ASP A 31 -6.72 3.47 15.70
CA ASP A 31 -5.73 2.81 16.55
C ASP A 31 -4.61 2.13 15.74
N ALA A 32 -4.94 1.62 14.55
CA ALA A 32 -4.01 0.97 13.64
C ALA A 32 -4.51 1.00 12.19
N ASN A 33 -3.58 0.90 11.24
CA ASN A 33 -3.90 0.68 9.83
C ASN A 33 -3.08 -0.47 9.23
N VAL A 34 -3.63 -1.15 8.22
CA VAL A 34 -3.00 -2.29 7.55
C VAL A 34 -3.18 -2.15 6.04
N PHE A 35 -2.28 -1.40 5.39
CA PHE A 35 -2.34 -1.19 3.93
C PHE A 35 -0.98 -1.05 3.23
N GLN A 36 0.08 -0.75 3.98
CA GLN A 36 1.36 -0.29 3.42
C GLN A 36 2.50 -1.26 3.70
N HIS A 37 3.57 -1.13 2.93
CA HIS A 37 4.86 -1.77 3.18
C HIS A 37 5.83 -0.80 3.87
N ARG A 38 6.92 -1.34 4.41
CA ARG A 38 7.88 -0.58 5.22
C ARG A 38 8.51 0.62 4.49
N PRO A 39 9.01 0.51 3.25
CA PRO A 39 9.54 1.67 2.52
C PRO A 39 8.52 2.80 2.37
N PHE A 40 7.25 2.48 2.10
CA PHE A 40 6.19 3.48 2.00
C PHE A 40 5.98 4.22 3.32
N LEU A 41 5.93 3.49 4.45
CA LEU A 41 5.79 4.09 5.77
C LEU A 41 6.98 5.01 6.11
N GLU A 42 8.21 4.58 5.84
CA GLU A 42 9.41 5.38 6.08
C GLU A 42 9.38 6.69 5.26
N GLN A 43 8.94 6.62 4.01
CA GLN A 43 8.77 7.80 3.16
C GLN A 43 7.66 8.73 3.69
N GLN A 44 6.51 8.19 4.09
CA GLN A 44 5.40 8.97 4.65
C GLN A 44 5.78 9.67 5.97
N ASN A 45 6.48 8.98 6.87
CA ASN A 45 7.01 9.59 8.09
C ASN A 45 7.97 10.74 7.76
N LYS A 46 8.83 10.58 6.75
CA LYS A 46 9.77 11.63 6.32
C LYS A 46 9.05 12.84 5.71
N ASP A 47 8.07 12.61 4.84
CA ASP A 47 7.42 13.68 4.08
C ASP A 47 6.42 14.46 4.94
N HIS A 48 5.72 13.80 5.86
CA HIS A 48 4.62 14.39 6.62
C HIS A 48 4.93 14.55 8.12
N GLY A 49 6.08 14.06 8.59
CA GLY A 49 6.50 14.19 9.99
C GLY A 49 5.76 13.26 10.97
N TYR A 50 5.07 12.23 10.45
CA TYR A 50 4.37 11.25 11.26
C TYR A 50 5.32 10.46 12.16
N LYS A 51 4.80 9.97 13.29
CA LYS A 51 5.55 9.14 14.24
C LYS A 51 5.06 7.69 14.26
N LEU A 52 4.57 7.22 13.12
CA LEU A 52 4.02 5.88 12.97
C LEU A 52 5.14 4.83 12.96
N VAL A 53 4.86 3.68 13.56
CA VAL A 53 5.80 2.56 13.68
C VAL A 53 5.16 1.26 13.21
N VAL A 54 6.00 0.32 12.75
CA VAL A 54 5.54 -1.02 12.40
C VAL A 54 5.34 -1.84 13.67
N VAL A 55 4.11 -2.29 13.91
CA VAL A 55 3.76 -3.17 15.05
C VAL A 55 3.76 -4.65 14.67
N GLY A 56 3.69 -4.98 13.38
CA GLY A 56 3.71 -6.34 12.88
C GLY A 56 3.62 -6.42 11.35
N ASN A 57 4.06 -7.54 10.79
CA ASN A 57 3.91 -7.85 9.36
C ASN A 57 2.63 -8.65 9.14
N THR A 58 1.96 -8.39 8.01
CA THR A 58 0.72 -9.08 7.65
C THR A 58 0.92 -9.97 6.42
N PHE A 59 0.76 -9.43 5.22
CA PHE A 59 0.81 -10.17 3.97
C PHE A 59 1.68 -9.44 2.95
N VAL A 60 2.32 -10.20 2.07
CA VAL A 60 3.02 -9.66 0.91
C VAL A 60 2.19 -9.93 -0.33
N PHE A 61 1.77 -8.87 -1.01
CA PHE A 61 1.13 -8.95 -2.31
C PHE A 61 2.17 -8.67 -3.40
N PRO A 62 2.51 -9.66 -4.27
CA PRO A 62 3.40 -9.44 -5.40
C PRO A 62 2.82 -8.39 -6.34
N MET A 63 3.68 -7.48 -6.83
CA MET A 63 3.30 -6.60 -7.93
C MET A 63 3.32 -7.40 -9.25
N ALA A 64 2.32 -7.17 -10.08
CA ALA A 64 2.21 -7.79 -11.38
C ALA A 64 1.81 -6.77 -12.44
N GLY A 65 2.27 -6.99 -13.68
CA GLY A 65 1.79 -6.28 -14.85
C GLY A 65 0.43 -6.84 -15.28
N TYR A 66 -0.48 -5.97 -15.66
CA TYR A 66 -1.80 -6.35 -16.19
C TYR A 66 -2.02 -5.67 -17.53
N SER A 67 -2.67 -6.37 -18.46
CA SER A 67 -3.06 -5.80 -19.74
C SER A 67 -4.46 -6.24 -20.12
N LYS A 68 -5.22 -5.30 -20.72
CA LYS A 68 -6.48 -5.60 -21.40
C LYS A 68 -6.27 -5.90 -22.89
N LYS A 69 -5.05 -5.70 -23.42
CA LYS A 69 -4.74 -5.75 -24.86
C LYS A 69 -3.86 -6.93 -25.27
N ILE A 70 -2.90 -7.30 -24.42
CA ILE A 70 -1.94 -8.37 -24.69
C ILE A 70 -2.07 -9.46 -23.63
N LYS A 71 -1.75 -10.70 -23.99
CA LYS A 71 -1.80 -11.83 -23.06
C LYS A 71 -0.42 -12.28 -22.58
N SER A 72 0.63 -11.89 -23.29
CA SER A 72 2.02 -12.24 -22.99
C SER A 72 2.94 -11.06 -23.24
N LEU A 73 4.11 -11.06 -22.58
CA LEU A 73 5.11 -9.99 -22.76
C LEU A 73 5.68 -9.95 -24.19
N SER A 74 5.70 -11.07 -24.90
CA SER A 74 6.15 -11.14 -26.31
C SER A 74 5.26 -10.38 -27.29
N GLU A 75 4.03 -10.04 -26.90
CA GLU A 75 3.11 -9.23 -27.70
C GLU A 75 3.31 -7.72 -27.49
N LEU A 76 4.20 -7.31 -26.58
CA LEU A 76 4.50 -5.90 -26.33
C LEU A 76 5.22 -5.29 -27.52
N GLN A 77 4.63 -4.27 -28.11
CA GLN A 77 5.17 -3.57 -29.27
C GLN A 77 6.09 -2.43 -28.85
N ASP A 78 7.09 -2.12 -29.69
CA ASP A 78 7.90 -0.91 -29.54
C ASP A 78 7.01 0.34 -29.54
N GLY A 79 7.30 1.25 -28.61
CA GLY A 79 6.49 2.46 -28.40
C GLY A 79 5.21 2.23 -27.59
N ALA A 80 5.00 1.04 -27.03
CA ALA A 80 3.88 0.81 -26.12
C ALA A 80 3.95 1.71 -24.87
N VAL A 81 2.78 2.21 -24.46
CA VAL A 81 2.64 3.03 -23.24
C VAL A 81 2.34 2.12 -22.06
N ILE A 82 3.18 2.21 -21.02
CA ILE A 82 3.02 1.46 -19.77
C ILE A 82 2.72 2.47 -18.65
N ALA A 83 1.59 2.28 -17.98
CA ALA A 83 1.26 3.04 -16.77
C ALA A 83 1.97 2.40 -15.57
N ILE A 84 2.66 3.23 -14.78
CA ILE A 84 3.41 2.81 -13.59
C ILE A 84 2.96 3.65 -12.37
N PRO A 85 3.17 3.18 -11.14
CA PRO A 85 2.91 3.97 -9.93
C PRO A 85 3.70 5.28 -9.94
N ASN A 86 3.13 6.33 -9.35
CA ASN A 86 3.74 7.67 -9.32
C ASN A 86 4.41 8.00 -7.98
N ASP A 87 4.20 7.21 -6.92
CA ASP A 87 4.93 7.38 -5.67
C ASP A 87 6.33 6.73 -5.74
N PRO A 88 7.37 7.34 -5.12
CA PRO A 88 8.76 6.90 -5.30
C PRO A 88 8.99 5.42 -4.93
N THR A 89 8.33 4.95 -3.89
CA THR A 89 8.58 3.61 -3.34
C THR A 89 7.99 2.51 -4.23
N ASN A 90 6.77 2.71 -4.76
CA ASN A 90 6.16 1.75 -5.68
C ASN A 90 6.69 1.91 -7.10
N LEU A 91 7.14 3.11 -7.50
CA LEU A 91 7.87 3.31 -8.75
C LEU A 91 9.16 2.47 -8.74
N GLY A 92 9.93 2.53 -7.65
CA GLY A 92 11.13 1.69 -7.48
C GLY A 92 10.83 0.19 -7.61
N ARG A 93 9.70 -0.27 -7.04
CA ARG A 93 9.27 -1.68 -7.18
C ARG A 93 8.81 -2.04 -8.59
N ALA A 94 8.23 -1.09 -9.34
CA ALA A 94 7.76 -1.32 -10.70
C ALA A 94 8.89 -1.36 -11.74
N CYS A 95 9.97 -0.60 -11.52
CA CYS A 95 11.09 -0.48 -12.47
C CYS A 95 12.22 -1.51 -12.26
N CYS A 96 12.11 -2.44 -11.31
CA CYS A 96 13.12 -3.48 -11.06
C CYS A 96 13.05 -4.68 -12.03
N CYS A 97 12.75 -4.46 -13.30
CA CYS A 97 12.84 -5.48 -14.36
C CYS A 97 13.99 -5.18 -15.31
#